data_AF-A0A3N5MFC6-F1
#
_entry.id   AF-A0A3N5MFC6-F1
#
_cell.length_a   1.000
_cell.length_b   1.000
_cell.length_c   1.000
_cell.angle_alpha   90.00
_cell.angle_beta   90.00
_cell.angle_gamma   90.00
#
_symmetry.space_group_name_H-M   'P 1'
#
loop_
_entity.id
_entity.type
_entity.pdbx_description
1 polymer ?
#
loop_
_entity_poly.entity_id
_entity_poly.type
_entity_poly.pdbx_seq_one_letter_code
_entity_poly.pdbx_strand_id
1 'polypeptide(L)'
;MTDISGERADAIQKLSELARVLYEALDRQNSEQILSAQQNLGTAAEMVWTQAASDPDISSKDKAIVRLLADAAIKELPVVIQDPANYPKIKQQLRLLKASLVLLK
;
A
#
# COMPACT_ATOMS: atom_id res chain seq x y z
N MET A 1 -11.78 17.62 16.60
CA MET A 1 -11.97 16.35 15.89
C MET A 1 -11.56 16.63 14.46
N THR A 2 -10.35 16.23 14.08
CA THR A 2 -9.83 16.48 12.74
C THR A 2 -10.55 15.51 11.82
N ASP A 3 -11.47 16.01 11.00
CA ASP A 3 -12.04 15.25 9.90
C ASP A 3 -10.86 14.73 9.07
N ILE A 4 -10.64 13.42 9.11
CA ILE A 4 -9.89 12.75 8.07
C ILE A 4 -10.72 13.01 6.81
N SER A 5 -10.30 13.99 5.99
CA SER A 5 -10.96 14.32 4.73
C SER A 5 -11.35 13.03 4.02
N GLY A 6 -12.62 12.89 3.60
CA GLY A 6 -13.15 11.65 3.02
C GLY A 6 -12.26 11.05 1.93
N GLU A 7 -11.57 11.90 1.19
CA GLU A 7 -10.57 11.51 0.18
C GLU A 7 -9.42 10.67 0.73
N ARG A 8 -8.95 10.95 1.96
CA ARG A 8 -7.90 10.17 2.63
C ARG A 8 -8.41 8.81 3.07
N ALA A 9 -9.64 8.75 3.60
CA ALA A 9 -10.27 7.49 3.98
C ALA A 9 -10.47 6.58 2.74
N ASP A 10 -10.89 7.17 1.63
CA ASP A 10 -11.07 6.48 0.35
C ASP A 10 -9.73 5.98 -0.22
N ALA A 11 -8.68 6.79 -0.15
CA ALA A 11 -7.35 6.40 -0.62
C ALA A 11 -6.75 5.25 0.23
N ILE A 12 -6.92 5.31 1.55
CA ILE A 12 -6.51 4.24 2.48
C ILE A 12 -7.30 2.96 2.22
N GLN A 13 -8.59 3.07 1.96
CA GLN A 13 -9.45 1.94 1.62
C GLN A 13 -9.01 1.30 0.29
N LYS A 14 -8.76 2.11 -0.74
CA LYS A 14 -8.26 1.64 -2.04
C LYS A 14 -6.92 0.92 -1.92
N LEU A 15 -5.98 1.44 -1.13
CA LEU A 15 -4.71 0.76 -0.85
C LEU A 15 -4.93 -0.59 -0.15
N SER A 16 -5.87 -0.64 0.80
CA SER A 16 -6.20 -1.87 1.54
C SER A 16 -6.79 -2.95 0.61
N GLU A 17 -7.64 -2.55 -0.34
CA GLU A 17 -8.22 -3.45 -1.34
C GLU A 17 -7.17 -3.97 -2.31
N LEU A 18 -6.30 -3.10 -2.83
CA LEU A 18 -5.21 -3.48 -3.73
C LEU A 18 -4.19 -4.40 -3.04
N ALA A 19 -3.87 -4.15 -1.77
CA ALA A 19 -3.03 -5.04 -0.98
C ALA A 19 -3.67 -6.44 -0.81
N ARG A 20 -5.01 -6.50 -0.71
CA ARG A 20 -5.73 -7.79 -0.65
C ARG A 20 -5.68 -8.52 -1.99
N VAL A 21 -5.89 -7.82 -3.10
CA VAL A 21 -5.79 -8.41 -4.45
C VAL A 21 -4.39 -8.99 -4.67
N LEU A 22 -3.34 -8.26 -4.28
CA LEU A 22 -1.97 -8.76 -4.39
C LEU A 22 -1.73 -9.99 -3.52
N TYR A 23 -2.25 -10.00 -2.28
CA TYR A 23 -2.19 -11.16 -1.41
C TYR A 23 -2.85 -12.39 -2.04
N GLU A 24 -4.05 -12.24 -2.60
CA GLU A 24 -4.79 -13.33 -3.25
C GLU A 24 -4.07 -13.84 -4.51
N ALA A 25 -3.48 -12.94 -5.30
CA ALA A 25 -2.69 -13.29 -6.48
C ALA A 25 -1.44 -14.10 -6.12
N LEU A 26 -0.74 -13.70 -5.04
CA LEU A 26 0.41 -14.43 -4.49
C LEU A 26 0.01 -15.81 -3.96
N ASP A 27 -1.18 -15.94 -3.38
CA ASP A 27 -1.69 -17.22 -2.85
C ASP A 27 -2.03 -18.20 -3.98
N ARG A 28 -2.58 -17.68 -5.08
CA ARG A 28 -2.91 -18.45 -6.29
C ARG A 28 -1.71 -18.68 -7.22
N GLN A 29 -0.55 -18.07 -6.92
CA GLN A 29 0.65 -18.07 -7.75
C GLN A 29 0.39 -17.68 -9.22
N ASN A 30 -0.58 -16.78 -9.43
CA ASN A 30 -0.92 -16.32 -10.77
C ASN A 30 -0.04 -15.12 -11.13
N SER A 31 1.00 -15.36 -11.93
CA SER A 31 2.01 -14.34 -12.28
C SER A 31 1.42 -13.10 -12.95
N GLU A 32 0.41 -13.24 -13.81
CA GLU A 32 -0.26 -12.10 -14.46
C GLU A 32 -1.03 -11.25 -13.44
N GLN A 33 -1.74 -11.90 -12.53
CA GLN A 33 -2.46 -11.21 -11.46
C GLN A 33 -1.49 -10.57 -10.46
N ILE A 34 -0.35 -11.20 -10.16
CA ILE A 34 0.70 -10.65 -9.30
C ILE A 34 1.25 -9.36 -9.93
N LEU A 35 1.61 -9.40 -11.21
CA LEU A 35 2.14 -8.23 -11.93
C LEU A 35 1.12 -7.09 -11.95
N SER A 36 -0.13 -7.38 -12.34
CA SER A 36 -1.18 -6.37 -12.40
C SER A 36 -1.49 -5.78 -11.02
N ALA A 37 -1.60 -6.61 -9.98
CA ALA A 37 -1.87 -6.16 -8.63
C ALA A 37 -0.70 -5.34 -8.05
N GLN A 38 0.55 -5.71 -8.35
CA GLN A 38 1.74 -4.96 -7.96
C GLN A 38 1.76 -3.57 -8.63
N GLN A 39 1.49 -3.49 -9.93
CA GLN A 39 1.42 -2.21 -10.64
C GLN A 39 0.32 -1.31 -10.08
N ASN A 40 -0.89 -1.85 -9.90
CA ASN A 40 -2.01 -1.09 -9.35
C ASN A 40 -1.73 -0.58 -7.93
N LEU A 41 -1.12 -1.42 -7.08
CA LEU A 41 -0.73 -1.02 -5.73
C LEU A 41 0.36 0.06 -5.75
N GLY A 42 1.34 -0.05 -6.66
CA GLY A 42 2.39 0.96 -6.86
C GLY A 42 1.80 2.31 -7.29
N THR A 43 0.93 2.34 -8.30
CA THR A 43 0.27 3.57 -8.77
C THR A 43 -0.58 4.22 -7.66
N ALA A 44 -1.33 3.42 -6.90
CA ALA A 44 -2.11 3.94 -5.77
C ALA A 44 -1.21 4.50 -4.66
N ALA A 45 -0.06 3.85 -4.40
CA ALA A 45 0.93 4.33 -3.44
C ALA A 45 1.56 5.66 -3.89
N GLU A 46 1.88 5.84 -5.18
CA GLU A 46 2.39 7.10 -5.72
C GLU A 46 1.40 8.26 -5.56
N MET A 47 0.13 8.00 -5.84
CA MET A 47 -0.93 8.99 -5.65
C MET A 47 -1.00 9.43 -4.18
N VAL A 48 -1.01 8.47 -3.26
CA VAL A 48 -1.06 8.74 -1.83
C VAL A 48 0.20 9.45 -1.34
N TRP A 49 1.38 9.10 -1.85
CA TRP A 49 2.65 9.77 -1.55
C TRP A 49 2.62 11.24 -1.98
N THR A 50 2.10 11.52 -3.18
CA THR A 50 2.01 12.86 -3.77
C THR A 50 0.98 13.73 -3.05
N GLN A 51 -0.18 13.14 -2.72
CA GLN A 51 -1.23 13.82 -1.98
C GLN A 51 -0.78 14.16 -0.55
N ALA A 52 -0.14 13.22 0.16
CA ALA A 52 0.40 13.47 1.49
C ALA A 52 1.52 14.51 1.51
N ALA A 53 2.27 14.66 0.41
CA ALA A 53 3.27 15.72 0.28
C ALA A 53 2.64 17.12 0.16
N SER A 54 1.49 17.21 -0.49
CA SER A 54 0.83 18.47 -0.85
C SER A 54 -0.21 18.93 0.18
N ASP A 55 -0.71 18.02 1.02
CA ASP A 55 -1.77 18.29 1.99
C ASP A 55 -1.23 19.00 3.26
N PRO A 56 -1.59 20.27 3.54
CA PRO A 56 -1.14 20.99 4.73
C PRO A 56 -1.75 20.48 6.04
N ASP A 57 -2.88 19.76 5.99
CA ASP A 57 -3.66 19.35 7.16
C ASP A 57 -3.17 18.02 7.78
N ILE A 58 -2.25 17.33 7.12
CA ILE A 58 -1.64 16.09 7.63
C ILE A 58 -0.45 16.42 8.55
N SER A 59 -0.45 15.83 9.74
CA SER A 59 0.67 15.94 10.67
C SER A 59 1.98 15.44 10.04
N SER A 60 3.12 16.05 10.38
CA SER A 60 4.42 15.63 9.84
C SER A 60 4.72 14.15 10.13
N LYS A 61 4.20 13.62 11.24
CA LYS A 61 4.32 12.21 11.62
C LYS A 61 3.52 11.30 10.69
N ASP A 62 2.27 11.66 10.40
CA ASP A 62 1.42 10.88 9.49
C ASP A 62 1.93 10.93 8.05
N LYS A 63 2.44 12.09 7.61
CA LYS A 63 3.14 12.22 6.31
C LYS A 63 4.33 11.27 6.21
N ALA A 64 5.13 11.16 7.27
CA ALA A 64 6.29 10.26 7.29
C ALA A 64 5.86 8.78 7.21
N ILE A 65 4.81 8.38 7.93
CA ILE A 65 4.28 7.02 7.88
C ILE A 65 3.75 6.70 6.48
N VAL A 66 2.94 7.59 5.90
CA VAL A 66 2.37 7.41 4.57
C VAL A 66 3.46 7.33 3.50
N ARG A 67 4.47 8.20 3.57
CA ARG A 67 5.61 8.18 2.64
C ARG A 67 6.42 6.90 2.75
N LEU A 68 6.72 6.45 3.98
CA LEU A 68 7.46 5.20 4.20
C LEU A 68 6.72 4.00 3.62
N LEU A 69 5.41 3.91 3.84
CA LEU A 69 4.59 2.84 3.30
C LEU A 69 4.52 2.88 1.78
N ALA A 70 4.36 4.06 1.20
CA ALA A 70 4.33 4.21 -0.25
C ALA A 70 5.70 3.92 -0.89
N ASP A 71 6.80 4.38 -0.30
CA ASP A 71 8.16 4.11 -0.78
C ASP A 71 8.45 2.60 -0.85
N ALA A 72 8.02 1.84 0.16
CA ALA A 72 8.16 0.38 0.17
C ALA A 72 7.38 -0.28 -0.99
N ALA A 73 6.17 0.20 -1.29
CA ALA A 73 5.35 -0.32 -2.39
C ALA A 73 5.89 0.07 -3.78
N ILE A 74 6.52 1.25 -3.91
CA ILE A 74 7.03 1.78 -5.19
C ILE A 74 8.41 1.23 -5.52
N LYS A 75 9.31 1.15 -4.53
CA LYS A 75 10.74 0.86 -4.76
C LYS A 75 11.11 -0.57 -4.44
N GLU A 76 10.64 -1.09 -3.31
CA GLU A 76 11.09 -2.39 -2.82
C GLU A 76 10.24 -3.51 -3.42
N LEU A 77 8.91 -3.40 -3.33
CA LEU A 77 7.97 -4.45 -3.75
C LEU A 77 8.21 -4.95 -5.19
N PRO A 78 8.42 -4.11 -6.22
CA PRO A 78 8.64 -4.57 -7.59
C PRO A 78 9.89 -5.43 -7.78
N VAL A 79 10.88 -5.29 -6.89
CA VAL A 79 12.13 -6.05 -6.94
C VAL A 79 11.97 -7.36 -6.19
N VAL A 80 11.51 -7.31 -4.92
CA VAL A 80 11.38 -8.53 -4.09
C VAL A 80 10.32 -9.50 -4.61
N ILE A 81 9.26 -9.00 -5.26
CA ILE A 81 8.17 -9.85 -5.77
C ILE A 81 8.53 -10.65 -7.03
N GLN A 82 9.69 -10.41 -7.63
CA GLN A 82 10.16 -11.20 -8.78
C GLN A 82 10.64 -12.59 -8.38
N ASP A 83 11.01 -12.77 -7.11
CA ASP A 83 11.46 -14.05 -6.57
C ASP A 83 10.35 -14.70 -5.72
N PRO A 84 9.80 -15.84 -6.15
CA PRO A 84 8.78 -16.60 -5.41
C PRO A 84 9.17 -16.97 -3.98
N ALA A 85 10.46 -17.09 -3.68
CA ALA A 85 10.94 -17.37 -2.31
C ALA A 85 10.57 -16.24 -1.33
N ASN A 86 10.33 -15.02 -1.84
CA ASN A 86 9.93 -13.87 -1.02
C ASN A 86 8.42 -13.79 -0.79
N TYR A 87 7.59 -14.58 -1.49
CA TYR A 87 6.13 -14.48 -1.39
C TYR A 87 5.60 -14.64 0.04
N PRO A 88 6.10 -15.57 0.88
CA PRO A 88 5.67 -15.67 2.28
C PRO A 88 5.92 -14.38 3.06
N LYS A 89 7.09 -13.75 2.88
CA LYS A 89 7.46 -12.49 3.53
C LYS A 89 6.58 -11.34 3.06
N ILE A 90 6.36 -11.23 1.74
CA ILE A 90 5.50 -10.19 1.16
C ILE A 90 4.06 -10.35 1.68
N LYS A 91 3.53 -11.58 1.74
CA LYS A 91 2.20 -11.86 2.32
C LYS A 91 2.10 -11.43 3.79
N GLN A 92 3.15 -11.63 4.58
CA GLN A 92 3.21 -11.15 5.96
C GLN A 92 3.20 -9.62 6.03
N GLN A 93 4.00 -8.95 5.20
CA GLN A 93 4.04 -7.49 5.12
C GLN A 93 2.69 -6.89 4.70
N LEU A 94 2.01 -7.48 3.71
CA LEU A 94 0.68 -7.03 3.28
C LEU A 94 -0.38 -7.20 4.39
N ARG A 95 -0.29 -8.27 5.20
CA ARG A 95 -1.14 -8.45 6.38
C ARG A 95 -0.89 -7.39 7.44
N LEU A 96 0.38 -7.09 7.73
CA LEU A 96 0.75 -6.04 8.69
C LEU A 96 0.31 -4.66 8.19
N LEU A 97 0.50 -4.37 6.91
CA LEU A 97 0.03 -3.13 6.27
C LEU A 97 -1.48 -2.97 6.46
N LYS A 98 -2.26 -4.02 6.15
CA LYS A 98 -3.71 -3.99 6.35
C LYS A 98 -4.09 -3.72 7.81
N ALA A 99 -3.41 -4.35 8.77
CA ALA A 99 -3.66 -4.12 10.19
C ALA A 99 -3.32 -2.68 10.61
N SER A 100 -2.21 -2.13 10.13
CA SER A 100 -1.80 -0.74 10.39
C SER A 100 -2.74 0.29 9.76
N LEU A 101 -3.27 0.02 8.57
CA LEU A 101 -4.22 0.91 7.90
C LEU A 101 -5.58 0.95 8.61
N VAL A 102 -5.99 -0.13 9.28
CA VAL A 102 -7.19 -0.13 10.15
C VAL A 102 -6.99 0.78 11.36
N LEU A 103 -5.77 0.91 11.88
CA LEU A 103 -5.43 1.79 13.00
C LEU A 103 -5.33 3.27 12.60
N LEU A 104 -5.30 3.57 11.30
CA LEU A 104 -5.27 4.93 10.74
C LEU A 104 -6.67 5.44 10.34
N LYS A 105 -7.72 4.63 10.55
CA LYS A 105 -9.13 5.02 10.35
C LYS A 105 -9.68 5.78 11.56
#